data_AF-I6ZFJ0-F1
#
_entry.id   AF-I6ZFJ0-F1
#
_cell.length_a   1.000
_cell.length_b   1.000
_cell.length_c   1.000
_cell.angle_alpha   90.00
_cell.angle_beta   90.00
_cell.angle_gamma   90.00
#
_symmetry.space_group_name_H-M   'P 1'
#
loop_
_entity.id
_entity.type
_entity.pdbx_description
1 polymer ?
#
loop_
_entity_poly.entity_id
_entity_poly.type
_entity_poly.pdbx_seq_one_letter_code
_entity_poly.pdbx_strand_id
1 'polypeptide(L)'
;MATTPLVTTFTNQSIGVNKGKDVRNVGEESQLIQEETPVKDLKPQNVLKEVKKIVSQGGESGDLACFWLPNQTKWELLMCVDTKKMDSTLLFHYGVWDGIRQVKQVESISFASSPAMMKFTDGNSEKLTPTARLYLTTKSTLQRKRGTLIPKSQCKVTES
;
A
#
# COMPACT_ATOMS: atom_id res chain seq x y z
N MET A 1 -41.72 7.67 -39.22
CA MET A 1 -40.85 6.51 -38.96
C MET A 1 -40.29 6.68 -37.56
N ALA A 2 -40.60 5.77 -36.65
CA ALA A 2 -40.24 5.85 -35.23
C ALA A 2 -39.43 4.60 -34.86
N THR A 3 -38.23 4.79 -34.32
CA THR A 3 -37.34 3.73 -33.85
C THR A 3 -37.50 3.57 -32.34
N THR A 4 -38.03 2.43 -31.89
CA THR A 4 -38.07 2.02 -30.48
C THR A 4 -36.75 1.37 -30.08
N PRO A 5 -36.15 1.73 -28.92
CA PRO A 5 -35.00 1.00 -28.39
C PRO A 5 -35.45 -0.28 -27.67
N LEU A 6 -34.77 -1.41 -27.96
CA LEU A 6 -34.90 -2.64 -27.17
C LEU A 6 -34.12 -2.51 -25.85
N VAL A 7 -34.84 -2.57 -24.74
CA VAL A 7 -34.29 -2.75 -23.40
C VAL A 7 -34.09 -4.25 -23.17
N THR A 8 -32.87 -4.70 -22.92
CA THR A 8 -32.60 -6.08 -22.46
C THR A 8 -32.33 -6.07 -20.96
N THR A 9 -33.17 -6.79 -20.21
CA THR A 9 -33.03 -7.01 -18.78
C THR A 9 -32.25 -8.30 -18.58
N PHE A 10 -31.04 -8.25 -18.02
CA PHE A 10 -30.28 -9.47 -17.70
C PHE A 10 -30.87 -10.11 -16.44
N THR A 11 -31.60 -11.20 -16.63
CA THR A 11 -32.08 -12.06 -15.54
C THR A 11 -30.96 -12.98 -15.09
N ASN A 12 -30.58 -12.94 -13.82
CA ASN A 12 -29.65 -13.87 -13.19
C ASN A 12 -30.22 -15.29 -13.25
N GLN A 13 -29.81 -16.09 -14.24
CA GLN A 13 -30.02 -17.54 -14.26
C GLN A 13 -28.68 -18.24 -14.06
N SER A 14 -28.46 -18.76 -12.86
CA SER A 14 -27.41 -19.73 -12.57
C SER A 14 -27.86 -21.10 -13.08
N ILE A 15 -27.32 -21.53 -14.22
CA ILE A 15 -27.49 -22.90 -14.72
C ILE A 15 -26.50 -23.79 -13.97
N GLY A 16 -26.99 -24.54 -12.99
CA GLY A 16 -26.20 -25.55 -12.28
C GLY A 16 -25.97 -26.78 -13.15
N VAL A 17 -24.75 -26.95 -13.65
CA VAL A 17 -24.32 -28.20 -14.29
C VAL A 17 -23.75 -29.13 -13.21
N ASN A 18 -24.53 -30.16 -12.86
CA ASN A 18 -24.14 -31.20 -11.91
C ASN A 18 -23.22 -32.23 -12.62
N LYS A 19 -21.93 -32.24 -12.27
CA LYS A 19 -21.06 -33.41 -12.49
C LYS A 19 -20.26 -33.69 -11.21
N GLY A 20 -20.79 -34.63 -10.43
CA GLY A 20 -20.04 -35.64 -9.68
C GLY A 20 -18.92 -35.18 -8.74
N LYS A 21 -19.25 -35.20 -7.44
CA LYS A 21 -18.33 -35.30 -6.29
C LYS A 21 -17.39 -34.12 -6.07
N ASP A 22 -17.93 -33.04 -5.50
CA ASP A 22 -17.20 -32.28 -4.48
C ASP A 22 -18.21 -31.48 -3.63
N VAL A 23 -18.32 -31.83 -2.35
CA VAL A 23 -19.09 -31.05 -1.38
C VAL A 23 -18.12 -30.02 -0.79
N ARG A 24 -18.30 -28.75 -1.14
CA ARG A 24 -17.72 -27.63 -0.38
C ARG A 24 -18.84 -26.79 0.18
N ASN A 25 -18.95 -26.79 1.50
CA ASN A 25 -19.78 -25.84 2.24
C ASN A 25 -19.18 -24.44 2.07
N VAL A 26 -19.89 -23.55 1.37
CA VAL A 26 -19.60 -22.11 1.37
C VAL A 26 -20.44 -21.53 2.49
N GLY A 27 -19.83 -21.44 3.68
CA GLY A 27 -20.40 -20.74 4.83
C GLY A 27 -20.19 -19.23 4.69
N GLU A 28 -21.29 -18.50 4.82
CA GLU A 28 -21.49 -17.05 4.84
C GLU A 28 -20.24 -16.21 5.14
N GLU A 29 -19.77 -15.50 4.11
CA GLU A 29 -18.93 -14.32 4.28
C GLU A 29 -19.85 -13.16 4.67
N SER A 30 -19.91 -12.86 5.97
CA SER A 30 -20.48 -11.63 6.49
C SER A 30 -19.77 -10.44 5.82
N GLN A 31 -20.43 -9.88 4.81
CA GLN A 31 -20.06 -8.60 4.21
C GLN A 31 -20.30 -7.51 5.27
N LEU A 32 -19.26 -7.22 6.05
CA LEU A 32 -19.11 -5.89 6.64
C LEU A 32 -18.85 -4.93 5.49
N ILE A 33 -19.92 -4.28 5.03
CA ILE A 33 -19.87 -3.14 4.12
C ILE A 33 -19.05 -2.07 4.82
N GLN A 34 -17.76 -2.01 4.48
CA GLN A 34 -16.91 -0.88 4.81
C GLN A 34 -17.35 0.27 3.91
N GLU A 35 -17.92 1.29 4.52
CA GLU A 35 -18.37 2.51 3.85
C GLU A 35 -17.17 3.16 3.15
N GLU A 36 -17.03 2.96 1.84
CA GLU A 36 -16.01 3.62 1.02
C GLU A 36 -16.35 5.11 0.94
N THR A 37 -15.80 5.89 1.88
CA THR A 37 -15.74 7.34 1.71
C THR A 37 -15.02 7.64 0.39
N PRO A 38 -15.52 8.56 -0.45
CA PRO A 38 -14.90 8.88 -1.73
C PRO A 38 -13.46 9.32 -1.49
N VAL A 39 -12.50 8.56 -2.00
CA VAL A 39 -11.08 8.81 -1.77
C VAL A 39 -10.68 10.06 -2.55
N LYS A 40 -10.54 11.17 -1.83
CA LYS A 40 -10.14 12.45 -2.39
C LYS A 40 -8.65 12.41 -2.75
N ASP A 41 -8.30 12.97 -3.90
CA ASP A 41 -6.90 13.14 -4.32
C ASP A 41 -6.08 13.84 -3.23
N LEU A 42 -5.13 13.10 -2.65
CA LEU A 42 -4.36 13.56 -1.50
C LEU A 42 -3.33 14.58 -1.98
N LYS A 43 -3.42 15.80 -1.48
CA LYS A 43 -2.41 16.84 -1.76
C LYS A 43 -1.16 16.62 -0.90
N PRO A 44 0.05 16.99 -1.39
CA PRO A 44 1.30 16.84 -0.62
C PRO A 44 1.25 17.47 0.78
N GLN A 45 0.56 18.61 0.93
CA GLN A 45 0.42 19.35 2.20
C GLN A 45 -0.37 18.57 3.26
N ASN A 46 -1.20 17.60 2.85
CA ASN A 46 -2.04 16.80 3.74
C ASN A 46 -1.44 15.42 4.04
N VAL A 47 -0.34 15.03 3.37
CA VAL A 47 0.28 13.71 3.54
C VAL A 47 0.62 13.42 5.00
N LEU A 48 1.18 14.40 5.72
CA LEU A 48 1.54 14.21 7.13
C LEU A 48 0.32 13.95 8.03
N LYS A 49 -0.82 14.58 7.74
CA LYS A 49 -2.07 14.35 8.49
C LYS A 49 -2.57 12.93 8.26
N GLU A 50 -2.52 12.47 7.02
CA GLU A 50 -2.98 11.14 6.65
C GLU A 50 -2.05 10.05 7.18
N VAL A 51 -0.74 10.29 7.19
CA VAL A 51 0.23 9.41 7.85
C VAL A 51 -0.06 9.27 9.34
N LYS A 52 -0.31 10.38 10.05
CA LYS A 52 -0.68 10.32 11.47
C LYS A 52 -1.95 9.51 11.69
N LYS A 53 -2.93 9.61 10.78
CA LYS A 53 -4.16 8.83 10.82
C LYS A 53 -3.90 7.33 10.64
N ILE A 54 -3.11 6.94 9.64
CA ILE A 54 -2.74 5.53 9.39
C ILE A 54 -2.04 4.93 10.61
N VAL A 55 -1.08 5.65 11.20
CA VAL A 55 -0.32 5.18 12.36
C VAL A 55 -1.20 5.06 13.61
N SER A 56 -2.08 6.03 13.84
CA SER A 56 -3.04 6.01 14.95
C SER A 56 -4.04 4.85 14.85
N GLN A 57 -4.49 4.51 13.63
CA GLN A 57 -5.35 3.35 13.39
C GLN A 57 -4.63 2.01 13.66
N GLY A 58 -3.31 1.96 13.46
CA GLY A 58 -2.48 0.81 13.80
C GLY A 58 -2.19 0.64 15.30
N GLY A 59 -2.77 1.49 16.17
CA GLY A 59 -2.56 1.44 17.62
C GLY A 59 -1.26 2.10 18.10
N GLU A 60 -0.53 2.77 17.21
CA GLU A 60 0.68 3.52 17.55
C GLU A 60 0.34 5.01 17.67
N SER A 61 0.41 5.57 18.86
CA SER A 61 0.28 7.01 19.09
C SER A 61 1.65 7.59 19.44
N GLY A 62 2.31 8.18 18.47
CA GLY A 62 3.65 8.78 18.62
C GLY A 62 3.74 10.16 17.99
N ASP A 63 4.65 10.99 18.50
CA ASP A 63 4.96 12.28 17.87
C ASP A 63 5.88 12.01 16.67
N LEU A 64 5.27 11.88 15.50
CA LEU A 64 5.98 11.53 14.26
C LEU A 64 6.65 12.75 13.65
N ALA A 65 7.97 12.64 13.43
CA ALA A 65 8.70 13.52 12.53
C ALA A 65 8.92 12.79 11.20
N CYS A 66 8.57 13.42 10.09
CA CYS A 66 8.68 12.84 8.76
C CYS A 66 9.50 13.71 7.83
N PHE A 67 10.26 13.09 6.93
CA PHE A 67 11.00 13.77 5.88
C PHE A 67 10.86 13.03 4.55
N TRP A 68 10.83 13.81 3.46
CA TRP A 68 10.79 13.28 2.11
C TRP A 68 12.15 12.74 1.71
N LEU A 69 12.18 11.52 1.16
CA LEU A 69 13.35 11.05 0.44
C LEU A 69 13.42 11.74 -0.93
N PRO A 70 14.64 11.95 -1.48
CA PRO A 70 14.84 12.46 -2.83
C PRO A 70 13.91 11.79 -3.85
N ASN A 71 13.08 12.59 -4.51
CA ASN A 71 12.10 12.11 -5.48
C ASN A 71 12.80 11.37 -6.64
N GLN A 72 12.37 10.14 -6.90
CA GLN A 72 12.86 9.32 -8.02
C GLN A 72 11.78 9.18 -9.09
N THR A 73 11.63 10.22 -9.92
CA THR A 73 10.89 10.32 -11.21
C THR A 73 9.40 9.93 -11.24
N LYS A 74 8.93 9.07 -10.34
CA LYS A 74 7.57 8.57 -10.09
C LYS A 74 7.40 7.99 -8.67
N TRP A 75 8.47 7.95 -7.87
CA TRP A 75 8.51 7.35 -6.55
C TRP A 75 8.79 8.43 -5.52
N GLU A 76 7.75 8.81 -4.78
CA GLU A 76 7.86 9.69 -3.63
C GLU A 76 7.73 8.84 -2.37
N LEU A 77 8.82 8.80 -1.59
CA LEU A 77 8.89 8.05 -0.36
C LEU A 77 9.02 9.04 0.79
N LEU A 78 8.26 8.78 1.86
CA LEU A 78 8.29 9.55 3.08
C LEU A 78 8.78 8.64 4.21
N MET A 79 9.84 9.05 4.88
CA MET A 79 10.37 8.36 6.04
C MET A 79 9.91 9.08 7.30
N CYS A 80 9.36 8.34 8.26
CA CYS A 80 8.86 8.88 9.51
C CYS A 80 9.48 8.15 10.70
N VAL A 81 9.80 8.88 11.76
CA VAL A 81 10.33 8.34 13.00
C VAL A 81 9.46 8.83 14.16
N ASP A 82 9.14 7.94 15.09
CA ASP A 82 8.56 8.34 16.37
C ASP A 82 9.66 9.03 17.20
N THR A 83 9.52 10.35 17.38
CA THR A 83 10.52 11.15 18.09
C THR A 83 10.65 10.79 19.57
N LYS A 84 9.65 10.12 20.17
CA LYS A 84 9.71 9.69 21.57
C LYS A 84 10.48 8.40 21.77
N LYS A 85 10.37 7.48 20.81
CA LYS A 85 10.96 6.14 20.93
C LYS A 85 12.27 6.01 20.15
N MET A 86 12.39 6.70 19.01
CA MET A 86 13.53 6.66 18.08
C MET A 86 13.95 5.23 17.63
N ASP A 87 13.17 4.21 17.99
CA ASP A 87 13.50 2.80 17.92
C ASP A 87 13.02 2.16 16.62
N SER A 88 12.12 2.83 15.91
CA SER A 88 11.43 2.33 14.74
C SER A 88 11.21 3.45 13.74
N THR A 89 11.58 3.16 12.49
CA THR A 89 11.31 4.02 11.35
C THR A 89 10.20 3.42 10.51
N LEU A 90 9.25 4.24 10.13
CA LEU A 90 8.17 3.92 9.21
C LEU A 90 8.51 4.49 7.83
N LEU A 91 8.16 3.74 6.80
CA LEU A 91 8.31 4.17 5.41
C LEU A 91 6.93 4.19 4.76
N PHE A 92 6.65 5.26 4.03
CA PHE A 92 5.42 5.43 3.29
C PHE A 92 5.73 5.70 1.82
N HIS A 93 4.88 5.22 0.94
CA HIS A 93 4.89 5.59 -0.47
C HIS A 93 3.71 6.51 -0.76
N TYR A 94 4.01 7.68 -1.30
CA TYR A 94 3.04 8.61 -1.86
C TYR A 94 3.07 8.46 -3.39
N GLY A 95 1.94 8.04 -3.94
CA GLY A 95 1.84 7.57 -5.32
C GLY A 95 0.41 7.70 -5.84
N VAL A 96 0.20 7.35 -7.11
CA VAL A 96 -1.12 7.40 -7.76
C VAL A 96 -1.64 5.97 -7.91
N TRP A 97 -2.81 5.69 -7.33
CA TRP A 97 -3.56 4.45 -7.49
C TRP A 97 -4.94 4.79 -8.03
N ASP A 98 -5.36 4.11 -9.11
CA ASP A 98 -6.66 4.31 -9.75
C ASP A 98 -6.95 5.79 -10.08
N GLY A 99 -5.91 6.53 -10.48
CA GLY A 99 -5.99 7.95 -10.84
C GLY A 99 -5.99 8.93 -9.65
N ILE A 100 -5.87 8.42 -8.42
CA ILE A 100 -5.97 9.20 -7.19
C ILE A 100 -4.64 9.11 -6.42
N ARG A 101 -4.10 10.24 -5.97
CA ARG A 101 -2.92 10.21 -5.09
C ARG A 101 -3.32 9.78 -3.70
N GLN A 102 -2.56 8.85 -3.16
CA GLN A 102 -2.76 8.32 -1.81
C GLN A 102 -1.41 8.14 -1.14
N VAL A 103 -1.41 7.87 0.16
CA VAL A 103 -0.23 7.47 0.90
C VAL A 103 -0.46 6.10 1.50
N LYS A 104 0.48 5.18 1.28
CA LYS A 104 0.42 3.81 1.78
C LYS A 104 1.65 3.49 2.60
N GLN A 105 1.47 2.81 3.72
CA GLN A 105 2.58 2.38 4.55
C GLN A 105 3.26 1.16 3.92
N VAL A 106 4.58 1.21 3.81
CA VAL A 106 5.41 0.14 3.30
C VAL A 106 5.68 -0.87 4.41
N GLU A 107 5.24 -2.11 4.22
CA GLU A 107 5.53 -3.22 5.11
C GLU A 107 6.94 -3.77 4.81
N SER A 108 7.24 -4.02 3.54
CA SER A 108 8.54 -4.54 3.12
C SER A 108 8.88 -4.23 1.67
N ILE A 109 10.17 -4.29 1.34
CA ILE A 109 10.67 -4.20 -0.03
C ILE A 109 11.57 -5.39 -0.31
N SER A 110 11.17 -6.25 -1.24
CA SER A 110 11.99 -7.39 -1.70
C SER A 110 12.81 -7.01 -2.92
N PHE A 111 14.14 -7.01 -2.77
CA PHE A 111 15.08 -6.74 -3.86
C PHE A 111 15.58 -8.00 -4.58
N ALA A 112 15.25 -9.18 -4.05
CA ALA A 112 15.67 -10.47 -4.60
C ALA A 112 14.79 -10.92 -5.78
N SER A 113 13.56 -10.43 -5.87
CA SER A 113 12.67 -10.72 -7.00
C SER A 113 13.01 -9.87 -8.23
N SER A 114 12.65 -10.39 -9.41
CA SER A 114 12.67 -9.65 -10.68
C SER A 114 11.27 -9.65 -11.28
N PRO A 115 10.53 -8.52 -11.26
CA PRO A 115 10.93 -7.22 -10.71
C PRO A 115 10.99 -7.21 -9.18
N ALA A 116 11.71 -6.22 -8.62
CA ALA A 116 11.70 -5.97 -7.17
C ALA A 116 10.28 -5.52 -6.76
N MET A 117 9.83 -5.95 -5.58
CA MET A 117 8.44 -5.76 -5.12
C MET A 117 8.40 -4.97 -3.82
N MET A 118 7.51 -3.97 -3.76
CA MET A 118 7.13 -3.26 -2.55
C MET A 118 5.80 -3.84 -2.07
N LYS A 119 5.75 -4.26 -0.81
CA LYS A 119 4.52 -4.73 -0.16
C LYS A 119 4.04 -3.67 0.83
N PHE A 120 2.76 -3.35 0.79
CA PHE A 120 2.10 -2.41 1.68
C PHE A 120 1.38 -3.15 2.81
N THR A 121 1.10 -2.42 3.90
CA THR A 121 0.40 -2.99 5.07
C THR A 121 -1.05 -3.39 4.79
N ASP A 122 -1.66 -2.87 3.71
CA ASP A 122 -3.00 -3.24 3.24
C ASP A 122 -2.99 -4.55 2.40
N GLY A 123 -1.84 -5.21 2.26
CA GLY A 123 -1.66 -6.44 1.48
C GLY A 123 -1.39 -6.20 -0.01
N ASN A 124 -1.59 -4.97 -0.52
CA ASN A 124 -1.28 -4.64 -1.90
C ASN A 124 0.23 -4.65 -2.15
N SER A 125 0.62 -4.80 -3.41
CA SER A 125 2.02 -4.79 -3.80
C SER A 125 2.24 -4.04 -5.11
N GLU A 126 3.39 -3.37 -5.21
CA GLU A 126 3.79 -2.60 -6.38
C GLU A 126 5.20 -2.96 -6.84
N LYS A 127 5.40 -2.97 -8.17
CA LYS A 127 6.69 -3.24 -8.79
C LYS A 127 7.58 -2.01 -8.70
N LEU A 128 8.77 -2.14 -8.13
CA LEU A 128 9.75 -1.07 -8.16
C LEU A 128 10.31 -0.89 -9.56
N THR A 129 10.45 0.38 -9.97
CA THR A 129 11.23 0.72 -11.15
C THR A 129 12.72 0.38 -10.94
N PRO A 130 13.48 0.05 -12.00
CA PRO A 130 14.92 -0.19 -11.89
C PRO A 130 15.68 0.97 -11.22
N THR A 131 15.28 2.21 -11.49
CA THR A 131 15.87 3.41 -10.87
C THR A 131 15.60 3.47 -9.38
N ALA A 132 14.36 3.22 -8.94
CA ALA A 132 14.02 3.17 -7.52
C ALA A 132 14.75 2.02 -6.81
N ARG A 133 14.85 0.85 -7.44
CA ARG A 133 15.66 -0.26 -6.95
C ARG A 133 17.11 0.16 -6.77
N LEU A 134 17.72 0.77 -7.78
CA LEU A 134 19.11 1.21 -7.71
C LEU A 134 19.29 2.21 -6.56
N TYR A 135 18.43 3.22 -6.45
CA TYR A 135 18.51 4.22 -5.39
C TYR A 135 18.45 3.60 -3.99
N LEU A 136 17.43 2.77 -3.74
CA LEU A 136 17.26 2.11 -2.45
C LEU A 136 18.39 1.12 -2.15
N THR A 137 18.92 0.44 -3.17
CA THR A 137 19.99 -0.53 -2.98
C THR A 137 21.39 0.04 -3.03
N THR A 138 21.62 1.31 -3.40
CA THR A 138 22.98 1.91 -3.51
C THR A 138 23.21 3.12 -2.63
N LYS A 139 22.19 3.96 -2.45
CA LYS A 139 22.32 5.25 -1.76
C LYS A 139 21.80 5.19 -0.33
N SER A 140 20.82 4.33 -0.07
CA SER A 140 20.30 4.19 1.28
C SER A 140 21.19 3.25 2.10
N THR A 141 21.52 3.65 3.31
CA THR A 141 22.23 2.84 4.34
C THR A 141 21.50 1.53 4.70
N LEU A 142 20.33 1.28 4.10
CA LEU A 142 19.55 0.04 4.12
C LEU A 142 20.28 -1.15 3.47
N GLN A 143 21.44 -0.87 2.86
CA GLN A 143 22.29 -1.74 2.05
C GLN A 143 22.89 -2.99 2.70
N ARG A 144 22.71 -3.26 3.99
CA ARG A 144 23.38 -4.43 4.60
C ARG A 144 22.76 -5.78 4.23
N LYS A 145 21.57 -5.83 3.64
CA LYS A 145 20.87 -7.09 3.33
C LYS A 145 20.48 -7.17 1.86
N ARG A 146 21.09 -8.09 1.10
CA ARG A 146 20.76 -8.44 -0.30
C ARG A 146 19.41 -9.18 -0.43
N GLY A 147 18.39 -8.76 0.30
CA GLY A 147 17.13 -9.48 0.41
C GLY A 147 15.96 -8.52 0.58
N THR A 148 15.29 -8.64 1.72
CA THR A 148 14.08 -7.88 2.04
C THR A 148 14.38 -6.80 3.06
N LEU A 149 14.09 -5.56 2.70
CA LEU A 149 14.02 -4.44 3.64
C LEU A 149 12.68 -4.50 4.39
N ILE A 150 12.76 -4.42 5.71
CA ILE A 150 11.58 -4.27 6.58
C ILE A 150 11.81 -2.99 7.41
N PRO A 151 11.24 -1.84 7.01
CA PRO A 151 11.56 -0.55 7.62
C PRO A 151 11.44 -0.55 9.14
N LYS A 152 10.32 -1.10 9.67
CA LYS A 152 10.03 -1.13 11.11
C LYS A 152 11.06 -1.88 11.95
N SER A 153 11.68 -2.93 11.40
CA SER A 153 12.60 -3.78 12.17
C SER A 153 14.08 -3.55 11.86
N GLN A 154 14.39 -2.98 10.69
CA GLN A 154 15.76 -2.86 10.20
C GLN A 154 16.30 -1.43 10.23
N CYS A 155 15.42 -0.44 10.38
CA CYS A 155 15.81 0.96 10.52
C CYS A 155 15.68 1.38 11.99
N LYS A 156 16.81 1.57 12.66
CA LYS A 156 16.88 2.16 14.00
C LYS A 156 17.69 3.44 13.92
N VAL A 157 17.22 4.50 14.58
CA VAL A 157 18.03 5.70 14.76
C VAL A 157 18.98 5.40 15.92
N THR A 158 20.27 5.30 15.62
CA THR A 158 21.31 5.20 16.65
C THR A 158 21.80 6.60 16.96
N GLU A 159 21.87 6.96 18.24
CA GLU A 159 22.56 8.19 18.66
C GLU A 159 24.02 8.15 18.17
N SER A 160 24.46 9.26 17.58
CA SER A 160 25.78 9.46 16.98
C SER A 160 26.59 10.45 17.79
#